data_AF-A0A9E5ZPQ9-F1
#
_entry.id   AF-A0A9E5ZPQ9-F1
#
_cell.length_a   1.000
_cell.length_b   1.000
_cell.length_c   1.000
_cell.angle_alpha   90.00
_cell.angle_beta   90.00
_cell.angle_gamma   90.00
#
_symmetry.space_group_name_H-M   'P 1'
#
loop_
_entity.id
_entity.type
_entity.pdbx_description
1 polymer ?
#
loop_
_entity_poly.entity_id
_entity_poly.type
_entity_poly.pdbx_seq_one_letter_code
_entity_poly.pdbx_strand_id
1 'polypeptide(L)'
;MKKTFGILLLFISILSCSDKSEMELKDTKISFLRLENDSLRNIISDIKTKYVFDSVSIRNIPHHENSYKLKSKIKGEIVFIGYNNDIKNSRVIMVDSMDYNPEKLYNPDTLSMRKGGFNYELELNKNEILWKADIKIQHKYGETFQGLIMDKVQVK
;
A
#
# COMPACT_ATOMS: atom_id res chain seq x y z
N MET A 1 -77.42 -15.55 -2.49
CA MET A 1 -76.32 -15.45 -1.50
C MET A 1 -75.11 -16.35 -1.76
N LYS A 2 -75.20 -17.47 -2.49
CA LYS A 2 -74.03 -18.35 -2.77
C LYS A 2 -73.02 -17.77 -3.78
N LYS A 3 -73.48 -16.98 -4.77
CA LYS A 3 -72.61 -16.38 -5.81
C LYS A 3 -71.72 -15.23 -5.30
N THR A 4 -72.20 -14.47 -4.30
CA THR A 4 -71.44 -13.37 -3.68
C THR A 4 -70.29 -13.86 -2.80
N PHE A 5 -70.43 -15.06 -2.19
CA PHE A 5 -69.38 -15.66 -1.38
C PHE A 5 -68.15 -16.10 -2.21
N GLY A 6 -68.39 -16.58 -3.44
CA GLY A 6 -67.31 -16.99 -4.35
C GLY A 6 -66.45 -15.81 -4.85
N ILE A 7 -67.06 -14.65 -5.09
CA ILE A 7 -66.36 -13.44 -5.53
C ILE A 7 -65.49 -12.86 -4.41
N LEU A 8 -65.97 -12.90 -3.17
CA LEU A 8 -65.21 -12.44 -2.00
C LEU A 8 -63.97 -13.31 -1.76
N LEU A 9 -64.09 -14.63 -1.92
CA LEU A 9 -62.96 -15.57 -1.78
C LEU A 9 -61.90 -15.35 -2.87
N LEU A 10 -62.32 -14.99 -4.08
CA LEU A 10 -61.41 -14.70 -5.19
C LEU A 10 -60.58 -13.43 -4.91
N PHE A 11 -61.20 -12.37 -4.39
CA PHE A 11 -60.50 -11.12 -4.05
C PHE A 11 -59.43 -11.30 -2.95
N ILE A 12 -59.72 -12.10 -1.93
CA ILE A 12 -58.75 -12.42 -0.85
C ILE A 12 -57.57 -13.22 -1.40
N SER A 13 -57.81 -14.09 -2.37
CA SER A 13 -56.78 -14.92 -3.01
C SER A 13 -55.80 -14.10 -3.86
N ILE A 14 -56.27 -13.03 -4.51
CA ILE A 14 -55.45 -12.17 -5.38
C ILE A 14 -54.61 -11.19 -4.54
N LEU A 15 -55.15 -10.67 -3.43
CA LEU A 15 -54.43 -9.77 -2.52
C LEU A 15 -53.31 -10.48 -1.74
N SER A 16 -53.46 -11.78 -1.46
CA SER A 16 -52.45 -12.55 -0.71
C SER A 16 -51.25 -12.99 -1.56
N CYS A 17 -51.28 -12.76 -2.88
CA CYS A 17 -50.24 -13.22 -3.81
C CYS A 17 -49.23 -12.12 -4.20
N SER A 18 -49.60 -10.84 -4.06
CA SER A 18 -48.74 -9.70 -4.44
C SER A 18 -47.72 -9.28 -3.36
N ASP A 19 -47.98 -9.56 -2.08
CA ASP A 19 -47.10 -9.14 -0.98
C ASP A 19 -45.86 -10.03 -0.79
N LYS A 20 -45.94 -11.31 -1.16
CA LYS A 20 -44.84 -12.27 -0.95
C LYS A 20 -43.61 -11.93 -1.81
N SER A 21 -43.82 -11.59 -3.08
CA SER A 21 -42.72 -11.27 -3.99
C SER A 21 -42.06 -9.93 -3.64
N GLU A 22 -42.83 -8.95 -3.17
CA GLU A 22 -42.30 -7.66 -2.72
C GLU A 22 -41.54 -7.79 -1.39
N MET A 23 -42.04 -8.62 -0.47
CA MET A 23 -41.36 -8.93 0.79
C MET A 23 -40.05 -9.70 0.56
N GLU A 24 -40.05 -10.73 -0.30
CA GLU A 24 -38.84 -11.47 -0.66
C GLU A 24 -37.78 -10.59 -1.35
N LEU A 25 -38.22 -9.65 -2.21
CA LEU A 25 -37.33 -8.68 -2.84
C LEU A 25 -36.71 -7.72 -1.80
N LYS A 26 -37.52 -7.23 -0.85
CA LYS A 26 -37.05 -6.38 0.26
C LYS A 26 -36.08 -7.14 1.16
N ASP A 27 -36.36 -8.39 1.50
CA ASP A 27 -35.49 -9.23 2.32
C ASP A 27 -34.16 -9.52 1.63
N THR A 28 -34.19 -9.77 0.32
CA THR A 28 -32.97 -9.93 -0.50
C THR A 28 -32.15 -8.64 -0.55
N LYS A 29 -32.82 -7.48 -0.67
CA LYS A 29 -32.12 -6.19 -0.66
C LYS A 29 -31.52 -5.89 0.71
N ILE A 30 -32.23 -6.21 1.79
CA ILE A 30 -31.76 -6.04 3.17
C ILE A 30 -30.56 -6.95 3.44
N SER A 31 -30.61 -8.21 3.01
CA SER A 31 -29.49 -9.15 3.19
C SER A 31 -28.25 -8.70 2.43
N PHE A 32 -28.40 -8.22 1.20
CA PHE A 32 -27.31 -7.63 0.42
C PHE A 32 -26.70 -6.42 1.11
N LEU A 33 -27.54 -5.47 1.58
CA LEU A 33 -27.06 -4.27 2.28
C LEU A 33 -26.35 -4.61 3.59
N ARG A 34 -26.77 -5.66 4.30
CA ARG A 34 -26.07 -6.15 5.50
C ARG A 34 -24.70 -6.71 5.16
N LEU A 35 -24.61 -7.56 4.13
CA LEU A 35 -23.34 -8.11 3.66
C LEU A 35 -22.36 -7.00 3.24
N GLU A 36 -22.84 -6.00 2.52
CA GLU A 36 -22.05 -4.83 2.15
C GLU A 36 -21.59 -4.05 3.38
N ASN A 37 -22.48 -3.80 4.35
CA ASN A 37 -22.13 -3.12 5.59
C ASN A 37 -21.07 -3.87 6.40
N ASP A 38 -21.20 -5.19 6.52
CA ASP A 38 -20.25 -6.04 7.24
C ASP A 38 -18.90 -6.05 6.53
N SER A 39 -18.89 -6.12 5.19
CA SER A 39 -17.66 -6.00 4.39
C SER A 39 -16.96 -4.65 4.63
N LEU A 40 -17.71 -3.54 4.59
CA LEU A 40 -17.17 -2.21 4.86
C LEU A 40 -16.63 -2.08 6.29
N ARG A 41 -17.33 -2.64 7.29
CA ARG A 41 -16.86 -2.66 8.68
C ARG A 41 -15.56 -3.44 8.82
N ASN A 42 -15.43 -4.57 8.13
CA ASN A 42 -14.21 -5.36 8.12
C ASN A 42 -13.05 -4.58 7.49
N ILE A 43 -13.27 -3.92 6.35
CA ILE A 43 -12.27 -3.06 5.71
C ILE A 43 -11.85 -1.91 6.64
N ILE A 44 -12.81 -1.24 7.30
CA ILE A 44 -12.52 -0.16 8.25
C ILE A 44 -11.74 -0.68 9.47
N SER A 45 -12.08 -1.86 9.98
CA SER A 45 -11.36 -2.49 11.09
C SER A 45 -9.91 -2.83 10.70
N ASP A 46 -9.72 -3.36 9.49
CA ASP A 46 -8.41 -3.63 8.90
C ASP A 46 -7.58 -2.34 8.71
N ILE A 47 -8.23 -1.25 8.30
CA ILE A 47 -7.58 0.06 8.16
C ILE A 47 -7.22 0.63 9.53
N LYS A 48 -8.13 0.62 10.51
CA LYS A 48 -7.88 1.17 11.86
C LYS A 48 -6.73 0.48 12.59
N THR A 49 -6.48 -0.78 12.28
CA THR A 49 -5.38 -1.56 12.88
C THR A 49 -4.05 -1.40 12.14
N LYS A 50 -4.03 -0.68 11.00
CA LYS A 50 -2.85 -0.44 10.18
C LYS A 50 -2.57 1.05 10.04
N TYR A 51 -1.31 1.44 10.03
CA TYR A 51 -0.96 2.84 9.80
C TYR A 51 -1.14 3.18 8.31
N VAL A 52 -2.17 3.95 8.01
CA VAL A 52 -2.35 4.64 6.73
C VAL A 52 -1.83 6.06 6.92
N PHE A 53 -0.86 6.45 6.11
CA PHE A 53 -0.23 7.76 6.20
C PHE A 53 -0.69 8.63 5.03
N ASP A 54 -1.05 9.88 5.33
CA ASP A 54 -1.41 10.87 4.30
C ASP A 54 -0.18 11.34 3.50
N SER A 55 1.01 11.22 4.08
CA SER A 55 2.27 11.52 3.40
C SER A 55 3.40 10.63 3.91
N VAL A 56 4.34 10.31 3.02
CA VAL A 56 5.59 9.63 3.37
C VAL A 56 6.74 10.53 2.98
N SER A 57 7.66 10.76 3.91
CA SER A 57 8.93 11.46 3.64
C SER A 57 10.09 10.48 3.71
N ILE A 58 11.14 10.75 2.93
CA ILE A 58 12.32 9.89 2.90
C ILE A 58 13.52 10.69 3.38
N ARG A 59 14.35 10.07 4.22
CA ARG A 59 15.62 10.66 4.67
C ARG A 59 16.77 9.73 4.39
N ASN A 60 17.86 10.29 3.88
CA ASN A 60 19.16 9.63 3.88
C ASN A 60 19.94 10.07 5.13
N ILE A 61 20.37 9.12 5.95
CA ILE A 61 21.10 9.36 7.21
C ILE A 61 22.50 8.74 7.08
N PRO A 62 23.57 9.55 6.95
CA PRO A 62 24.93 9.03 6.89
C PRO A 62 25.36 8.50 8.27
N HIS A 63 26.15 7.42 8.27
CA HIS A 63 26.75 6.91 9.50
C HIS A 63 27.82 7.86 10.04
N HIS A 64 27.79 8.13 11.35
CA HIS A 64 28.68 9.08 12.00
C HIS A 64 30.16 8.68 11.96
N GLU A 65 30.46 7.38 11.88
CA GLU A 65 31.84 6.85 11.78
C GLU A 65 32.43 6.87 10.36
N ASN A 66 31.72 7.42 9.37
CA ASN A 66 32.24 7.50 8.01
C ASN A 66 33.51 8.35 7.96
N SER A 67 34.61 7.73 7.49
CA SER A 67 35.90 8.42 7.40
C SER A 67 36.07 9.30 6.16
N TYR A 68 35.27 9.08 5.11
CA TYR A 68 35.35 9.80 3.82
C TYR A 68 36.74 9.80 3.18
N LYS A 69 37.56 8.78 3.43
CA LYS A 69 38.87 8.61 2.80
C LYS A 69 38.76 7.78 1.53
N LEU A 70 39.71 7.95 0.60
CA LEU A 70 39.81 7.08 -0.57
C LEU A 70 39.97 5.61 -0.13
N LYS A 71 39.26 4.69 -0.79
CA LYS A 71 39.14 3.26 -0.48
C LYS A 71 38.47 2.95 0.86
N SER A 72 37.78 3.92 1.47
CA SER A 72 36.97 3.66 2.66
C SER A 72 35.56 3.19 2.28
N LYS A 73 34.91 2.48 3.20
CA LYS A 73 33.50 2.12 3.12
C LYS A 73 32.66 3.23 3.74
N ILE A 74 31.65 3.67 3.01
CA ILE A 74 30.68 4.68 3.42
C ILE A 74 29.37 3.97 3.71
N LYS A 75 28.85 4.16 4.91
CA LYS A 75 27.60 3.56 5.37
C LYS A 75 26.53 4.63 5.54
N GLY A 76 25.28 4.25 5.33
CA GLY A 76 24.14 5.10 5.62
C GLY A 76 22.85 4.30 5.70
N GLU A 77 21.78 5.00 6.02
CA GLU A 77 20.46 4.43 6.19
C GLU A 77 19.42 5.33 5.49
N ILE A 78 18.63 4.72 4.60
CA ILE A 78 17.46 5.36 4.00
C ILE A 78 16.25 5.04 4.87
N VAL A 79 15.62 6.05 5.47
CA VAL A 79 14.50 5.89 6.40
C VAL A 79 13.22 6.51 5.83
N PHE A 80 12.10 5.82 6.02
CA PHE A 80 10.75 6.30 5.71
C PHE A 80 10.09 6.91 6.94
N ILE A 81 9.73 8.19 6.87
CA ILE A 81 8.92 8.89 7.88
C ILE A 81 7.46 8.77 7.44
N GLY A 82 6.72 7.91 8.14
CA GLY A 82 5.43 7.37 7.70
C GLY A 82 5.53 5.86 7.45
N TYR A 83 5.97 5.12 8.47
CA TYR A 83 6.44 3.74 8.34
C TYR A 83 5.35 2.68 8.50
N ASN A 84 5.25 1.76 7.54
CA ASN A 84 4.41 0.57 7.61
C ASN A 84 5.29 -0.72 7.60
N ASN A 85 4.91 -1.71 8.39
CA ASN A 85 5.60 -3.01 8.50
C ASN A 85 5.35 -3.95 7.30
N ASP A 86 4.78 -3.49 6.18
CA ASP A 86 4.55 -4.30 4.98
C ASP A 86 5.82 -4.48 4.13
N ILE A 87 6.72 -5.33 4.66
CA ILE A 87 8.06 -5.61 4.12
C ILE A 87 8.01 -6.18 2.70
N LYS A 88 6.94 -6.89 2.34
CA LYS A 88 6.83 -7.53 1.00
C LYS A 88 6.55 -6.53 -0.11
N ASN A 89 5.91 -5.40 0.24
CA ASN A 89 5.38 -4.44 -0.71
C ASN A 89 6.17 -3.11 -0.69
N SER A 90 7.06 -2.92 0.28
CA SER A 90 7.97 -1.77 0.38
C SER A 90 9.41 -2.19 0.09
N ARG A 91 10.05 -1.56 -0.92
CA ARG A 91 11.42 -1.88 -1.35
C ARG A 91 12.22 -0.63 -1.70
N VAL A 92 13.52 -0.71 -1.43
CA VAL A 92 14.53 0.25 -1.92
C VAL A 92 15.57 -0.54 -2.70
N ILE A 93 15.85 -0.09 -3.92
CA ILE A 93 16.83 -0.73 -4.81
C ILE A 93 17.91 0.32 -5.12
N MET A 94 19.14 0.05 -4.72
CA MET A 94 20.29 0.87 -5.11
C MET A 94 20.76 0.50 -6.51
N VAL A 95 21.18 1.50 -7.28
CA VAL A 95 21.68 1.32 -8.65
C VAL A 95 22.89 2.21 -8.94
N ASP A 96 23.84 1.66 -9.69
CA ASP A 96 25.05 2.37 -10.12
C ASP A 96 24.75 3.36 -11.26
N SER A 97 23.79 3.02 -12.13
CA SER A 97 23.28 3.89 -13.19
C SER A 97 21.83 3.51 -13.56
N MET A 98 21.12 4.44 -14.20
CA MET A 98 19.74 4.25 -14.68
C MET A 98 19.66 4.88 -16.08
N ASP A 99 19.30 4.10 -17.09
CA ASP A 99 18.99 4.62 -18.43
C ASP A 99 17.59 5.27 -18.44
N TYR A 100 17.30 6.09 -19.45
CA TYR A 100 16.02 6.81 -19.62
C TYR A 100 14.78 5.89 -19.65
N ASN A 101 14.97 4.58 -19.71
CA ASN A 101 13.92 3.58 -19.55
C ASN A 101 13.97 3.00 -18.12
N PRO A 102 13.05 3.37 -17.20
CA PRO A 102 13.12 3.07 -15.77
C PRO A 102 13.04 1.58 -15.39
N GLU A 103 12.90 0.69 -16.36
CA GLU A 103 12.90 -0.77 -16.17
C GLU A 103 14.31 -1.39 -16.17
N LYS A 104 15.33 -0.66 -16.62
CA LYS A 104 16.70 -1.21 -16.75
C LYS A 104 17.62 -0.63 -15.68
N LEU A 105 17.71 -1.36 -14.57
CA LEU A 105 18.60 -1.06 -13.45
C LEU A 105 19.97 -1.70 -13.66
N TYR A 106 21.05 -0.94 -13.48
CA TYR A 106 22.43 -1.45 -13.53
C TYR A 106 22.93 -1.78 -12.12
N ASN A 107 23.37 -3.03 -11.92
CA ASN A 107 23.78 -3.60 -10.63
C ASN A 107 22.75 -3.35 -9.49
N PRO A 108 21.48 -3.74 -9.66
CA PRO A 108 20.48 -3.51 -8.63
C PRO A 108 20.79 -4.36 -7.38
N ASP A 109 21.04 -3.69 -6.26
CA ASP A 109 21.09 -4.35 -4.95
C ASP A 109 19.86 -3.96 -4.13
N THR A 110 19.07 -4.95 -3.74
CA THR A 110 17.87 -4.72 -2.93
C THR A 110 18.29 -4.62 -1.48
N LEU A 111 18.14 -3.43 -0.90
CA LEU A 111 18.57 -3.19 0.47
C LEU A 111 17.66 -3.96 1.45
N SER A 112 18.28 -4.60 2.44
CA SER A 112 17.55 -5.25 3.52
C SER A 112 16.99 -4.21 4.50
N MET A 113 15.70 -4.29 4.81
CA MET A 113 15.07 -3.43 5.80
C MET A 113 15.39 -3.89 7.22
N ARG A 114 15.81 -2.97 8.10
CA ARG A 114 15.98 -3.21 9.54
C ARG A 114 15.40 -2.03 10.30
N LYS A 115 14.45 -2.29 11.21
CA LYS A 115 13.81 -1.27 12.07
C LYS A 115 13.25 -0.04 11.32
N GLY A 116 12.76 -0.24 10.10
CA GLY A 116 12.18 0.82 9.27
C GLY A 116 13.17 1.65 8.46
N GLY A 117 14.46 1.30 8.49
CA GLY A 117 15.47 1.84 7.59
C GLY A 117 16.05 0.78 6.66
N PHE A 118 16.57 1.24 5.53
CA PHE A 118 17.26 0.46 4.52
C PHE A 118 18.73 0.84 4.56
N ASN A 119 19.53 -0.04 5.16
CA ASN A 119 20.96 0.20 5.33
C ASN A 119 21.68 -0.05 4.01
N TYR A 120 22.64 0.81 3.68
CA TYR A 120 23.50 0.66 2.52
C TYR A 120 24.97 0.84 2.87
N GLU A 121 25.84 0.27 2.02
CA GLU A 121 27.29 0.42 2.07
C GLU A 121 27.81 0.69 0.65
N LEU A 122 28.69 1.69 0.51
CA LEU A 122 29.33 2.07 -0.75
C LEU A 122 30.84 2.11 -0.56
N GLU A 123 31.61 1.64 -1.53
CA GLU A 123 33.07 1.77 -1.52
C GLU A 123 33.52 3.05 -2.22
N LEU A 124 34.20 3.95 -1.50
CA LEU A 124 34.71 5.22 -2.03
C LEU A 124 36.01 5.02 -2.82
N ASN A 125 35.91 4.37 -3.97
CA ASN A 125 37.04 4.01 -4.83
C ASN A 125 37.49 5.14 -5.78
N LYS A 126 36.74 6.25 -5.82
CA LYS A 126 37.02 7.46 -6.59
C LYS A 126 36.92 8.68 -5.69
N ASN A 127 37.46 9.82 -6.14
CA ASN A 127 37.34 11.10 -5.42
C ASN A 127 35.88 11.53 -5.21
N GLU A 128 35.00 11.09 -6.12
CA GLU A 128 33.57 11.34 -6.09
C GLU A 128 32.82 10.11 -6.62
N ILE A 129 31.72 9.78 -5.96
CA ILE A 129 30.77 8.76 -6.39
C ILE A 129 29.37 9.36 -6.34
N LEU A 130 28.67 9.25 -7.46
CA LEU A 130 27.22 9.45 -7.53
C LEU A 130 26.56 8.11 -7.33
N TRP A 131 25.55 8.06 -6.47
CA TRP A 131 24.73 6.88 -6.30
C TRP A 131 23.26 7.25 -6.42
N LYS A 132 22.46 6.26 -6.83
CA LYS A 132 21.01 6.43 -6.97
C LYS A 132 20.29 5.28 -6.28
N ALA A 133 19.08 5.54 -5.80
CA ALA A 133 18.20 4.51 -5.28
C ALA A 133 16.77 4.72 -5.78
N ASP A 134 16.22 3.71 -6.45
CA ASP A 134 14.79 3.63 -6.77
C ASP A 134 14.04 3.16 -5.53
N ILE A 135 12.96 3.85 -5.22
CA ILE A 135 12.22 3.68 -3.98
C ILE A 135 10.77 3.44 -4.34
N LYS A 136 10.24 2.34 -3.83
CA LYS A 136 8.86 1.96 -4.06
C LYS A 136 8.21 1.48 -2.77
N ILE A 137 7.16 2.18 -2.36
CA ILE A 137 6.32 1.83 -1.22
C ILE A 137 4.95 1.49 -1.78
N GLN A 138 4.50 0.27 -1.56
CA GLN A 138 3.15 -0.14 -1.88
C GLN A 138 2.41 -0.49 -0.59
N HIS A 139 1.18 -0.01 -0.47
CA HIS A 139 0.29 -0.36 0.62
C HIS A 139 -1.07 -0.77 0.05
N LYS A 140 -1.68 -1.81 0.63
CA LYS A 140 -2.99 -2.30 0.17
C LYS A 140 -4.12 -1.27 0.35
N TYR A 141 -4.03 -0.44 1.38
CA TYR A 141 -5.11 0.46 1.80
C TYR A 141 -4.67 1.92 1.92
N GLY A 142 -3.52 2.29 1.36
CA GLY A 142 -2.94 3.62 1.52
C GLY A 142 -2.19 4.03 0.26
N GLU A 143 -1.65 5.23 0.27
CA GLU A 143 -0.97 5.78 -0.90
C GLU A 143 0.26 4.98 -1.28
N THR A 144 0.39 4.73 -2.59
CA THR A 144 1.61 4.17 -3.16
C THR A 144 2.59 5.30 -3.43
N PHE A 145 3.83 5.13 -3.00
CA PHE A 145 4.89 6.09 -3.28
C PHE A 145 5.92 5.46 -4.21
N GLN A 146 6.32 6.20 -5.23
CA GLN A 146 7.50 5.89 -6.02
C GLN A 146 8.36 7.14 -6.16
N GLY A 147 9.66 6.99 -5.98
CA GLY A 147 10.60 8.09 -6.09
C GLY A 147 12.02 7.63 -6.32
N LEU A 148 12.89 8.59 -6.62
CA LEU A 148 14.31 8.38 -6.85
C LEU A 148 15.09 9.25 -5.87
N ILE A 149 16.02 8.63 -5.13
CA ILE A 149 17.09 9.36 -4.44
C ILE A 149 18.30 9.39 -5.35
N MET A 150 18.92 10.56 -5.44
CA MET A 150 20.24 10.74 -6.02
C MET A 150 21.08 11.55 -5.04
N ASP A 151 22.26 11.05 -4.73
CA ASP A 151 23.16 11.71 -3.79
C ASP A 151 24.62 11.51 -4.23
N LYS A 152 25.50 12.35 -3.67
CA LYS A 152 26.90 12.46 -4.04
C LYS A 152 27.77 12.34 -2.81
N VAL A 153 28.71 11.41 -2.84
CA VAL A 153 29.72 11.26 -1.79
C VAL A 153 31.09 11.58 -2.36
N GLN A 154 31.85 12.40 -1.64
CA GLN A 154 33.19 12.82 -2.04
C GLN A 154 34.19 12.64 -0.90
N VAL A 155 35.46 12.46 -1.26
CA VAL A 155 36.57 12.40 -0.30
C VAL A 155 36.67 13.75 0.44
N LYS A 156 36.94 13.70 1.75
CA LYS A 156 37.14 14.89 2.60
C LYS A 156 38.59 15.02 3.05
#